data_AF-A0A7X3MIS6-F1
#
_entry.id   AF-A0A7X3MIS6-F1
#
_cell.length_a   1.000
_cell.length_b   1.000
_cell.length_c   1.000
_cell.angle_alpha   90.00
_cell.angle_beta   90.00
_cell.angle_gamma   90.00
#
_symmetry.space_group_name_H-M   'P 1'
#
loop_
_entity.id
_entity.type
_entity.pdbx_description
1 polymer ?
#
loop_
_entity_poly.entity_id
_entity_poly.type
_entity_poly.pdbx_seq_one_letter_code
_entity_poly.pdbx_strand_id
1 'polypeptide(L)'
;MMKWKARTETTNIGVLELGNLTFDEDYMEVSIDICDMSDNLKAEVDKAIEIAKVEYTKKHEAVNAEKGYHLSTVWSDKPVVMDFTYLRVVLEFGKPIKYTICIGFHDADNSMMEQWDCAITVDLSEYANELKKAIIKVLVDKFF
;
A
#
# COMPACT_ATOMS: atom_id res chain seq x y z
N MET A 1 -20.30 -23.83 -22.20
CA MET A 1 -19.91 -23.81 -20.78
C MET A 1 -19.18 -25.09 -20.45
N MET A 2 -17.89 -25.01 -20.13
CA MET A 2 -17.10 -26.16 -19.69
C MET A 2 -17.22 -26.27 -18.16
N LYS A 3 -17.73 -27.39 -17.64
CA LYS A 3 -17.74 -27.68 -16.21
C LYS A 3 -16.37 -28.25 -15.82
N TRP A 4 -15.60 -27.51 -15.03
CA TRP A 4 -14.33 -27.98 -14.47
C TRP A 4 -14.59 -28.69 -13.13
N LYS A 5 -13.91 -29.83 -12.92
CA LYS A 5 -13.98 -30.57 -11.65
C LYS A 5 -12.98 -29.95 -10.67
N ALA A 6 -13.43 -29.66 -9.45
CA ALA A 6 -12.59 -29.20 -8.36
C ALA A 6 -11.37 -30.13 -8.20
N ARG A 7 -10.17 -29.54 -8.16
CA ARG A 7 -8.94 -30.26 -7.85
C ARG A 7 -8.57 -29.98 -6.39
N THR A 8 -8.45 -31.02 -5.60
CA THR A 8 -7.94 -30.96 -4.24
C THR A 8 -6.41 -31.10 -4.32
N GLU A 9 -5.68 -29.99 -4.15
CA GLU A 9 -4.23 -30.05 -4.00
C GLU A 9 -3.87 -30.03 -2.50
N THR A 10 -3.13 -31.05 -2.06
CA THR A 10 -2.71 -31.22 -0.66
C THR A 10 -1.28 -30.69 -0.50
N THR A 11 -1.16 -29.39 -0.36
CA THR A 11 -0.01 -28.79 0.35
C THR A 11 -0.40 -28.75 1.82
N ASN A 12 0.46 -29.21 2.74
CA ASN A 12 0.08 -29.45 4.14
C ASN A 12 -0.11 -28.13 4.94
N ILE A 13 -1.17 -27.38 4.62
CA ILE A 13 -1.64 -26.14 5.25
C ILE A 13 -3.06 -26.33 5.85
N GLY A 14 -3.58 -27.57 5.84
CA GLY A 14 -4.98 -27.90 6.16
C GLY A 14 -5.78 -28.31 4.92
N VAL A 15 -7.08 -28.57 5.10
CA VAL A 15 -8.02 -28.83 3.99
C VAL A 15 -8.83 -27.56 3.76
N LEU A 16 -8.74 -26.99 2.55
CA LEU A 16 -9.47 -25.79 2.14
C LEU A 16 -10.50 -26.17 1.07
N GLU A 17 -11.79 -26.06 1.39
CA GLU A 17 -12.86 -26.20 0.41
C GLU A 17 -13.13 -24.83 -0.22
N LEU A 18 -12.65 -24.64 -1.46
CA LEU A 18 -12.82 -23.40 -2.21
C LEU A 18 -14.09 -23.45 -3.05
N GLY A 19 -14.83 -22.33 -3.08
CA GLY A 19 -15.95 -22.12 -3.97
C GLY A 19 -15.52 -21.87 -5.43
N ASN A 20 -16.40 -21.24 -6.21
CA ASN A 20 -16.06 -20.85 -7.57
C ASN A 20 -15.01 -19.74 -7.57
N LEU A 21 -13.99 -19.86 -8.42
CA LEU A 21 -13.06 -18.79 -8.71
C LEU A 21 -13.77 -17.71 -9.53
N THR A 22 -13.72 -16.47 -9.07
CA THR A 22 -14.19 -15.28 -9.79
C THR A 22 -13.02 -14.31 -9.94
N PHE A 23 -12.89 -13.70 -11.12
CA PHE A 23 -11.97 -12.59 -11.33
C PHE A 23 -12.70 -11.28 -11.05
N ASP A 24 -12.00 -10.35 -10.40
CA ASP A 24 -12.38 -8.95 -10.46
C ASP A 24 -11.87 -8.41 -11.80
N GLU A 25 -12.65 -8.61 -12.85
CA GLU A 25 -12.24 -8.30 -14.23
C GLU A 25 -12.09 -6.79 -14.48
N ASP A 26 -12.68 -5.97 -13.60
CA ASP A 26 -12.73 -4.52 -13.72
C ASP A 26 -11.72 -3.80 -12.83
N TYR A 27 -10.93 -4.52 -12.01
CA TYR A 27 -9.96 -3.96 -11.09
C TYR A 27 -8.56 -4.54 -11.28
N MET A 28 -7.58 -3.66 -11.41
CA MET A 28 -6.18 -4.03 -11.33
C MET A 28 -5.42 -3.04 -10.46
N GLU A 29 -4.63 -3.57 -9.54
CA GLU A 29 -3.71 -2.81 -8.72
C GLU A 29 -2.28 -3.23 -9.01
N VAL A 30 -1.43 -2.23 -9.20
CA VAL A 30 0.01 -2.43 -9.41
C VAL A 30 0.77 -1.58 -8.40
N SER A 31 1.69 -2.23 -7.68
CA SER A 31 2.66 -1.57 -6.82
C SER A 31 4.01 -1.51 -7.53
N ILE A 32 4.56 -0.32 -7.63
CA ILE A 32 5.85 -0.05 -8.28
C ILE A 32 6.78 0.55 -7.23
N ASP A 33 7.81 -0.19 -6.83
CA ASP A 33 8.78 0.27 -5.84
C ASP A 33 9.44 1.57 -6.29
N ILE A 34 9.57 2.51 -5.35
CA ILE A 34 10.28 3.77 -5.59
C ILE A 34 11.69 3.63 -5.02
N CYS A 35 12.66 3.42 -5.91
CA CYS A 35 14.06 3.21 -5.52
C CYS A 35 14.81 4.51 -5.19
N ASP A 36 14.40 5.63 -5.79
CA ASP A 36 14.94 6.96 -5.50
C ASP A 36 13.87 8.03 -5.78
N MET A 37 14.04 9.19 -5.16
CA MET A 37 13.12 10.32 -5.23
C MET A 37 13.91 11.62 -5.42
N SER A 38 13.35 12.53 -6.21
CA SER A 38 13.87 13.90 -6.28
C SER A 38 13.71 14.60 -4.93
N ASP A 39 14.54 15.61 -4.65
CA ASP A 39 14.51 16.33 -3.38
C ASP A 39 13.14 16.95 -3.08
N ASN A 40 12.45 17.44 -4.14
CA ASN A 40 11.10 17.97 -4.00
C ASN A 40 10.10 16.89 -3.57
N LEU A 41 10.20 15.68 -4.11
CA LEU A 41 9.32 14.58 -3.72
C LEU A 41 9.64 14.08 -2.31
N LYS A 42 10.93 14.00 -1.94
CA LYS A 42 11.37 13.68 -0.58
C LYS A 42 10.76 14.67 0.42
N ALA A 43 10.78 15.97 0.13
CA ALA A 43 10.17 16.97 0.99
C ALA A 43 8.64 16.82 1.14
N GLU A 44 7.92 16.40 0.09
CA GLU A 44 6.48 16.10 0.22
C GLU A 44 6.22 14.82 1.03
N VAL A 45 7.07 13.81 0.89
CA VAL A 45 7.05 12.59 1.73
C VAL A 45 7.27 12.93 3.19
N ASP A 46 8.28 13.74 3.51
CA ASP A 46 8.57 14.18 4.88
C ASP A 46 7.39 14.94 5.49
N LYS A 47 6.74 15.83 4.72
CA LYS A 47 5.52 16.52 5.17
C LYS A 47 4.39 15.54 5.47
N ALA A 48 4.18 14.54 4.62
CA ALA A 48 3.13 13.55 4.82
C ALA A 48 3.39 12.68 6.06
N ILE A 49 4.66 12.34 6.32
CA ILE A 49 5.08 11.62 7.54
C ILE A 49 4.74 12.44 8.79
N GLU A 50 5.07 13.73 8.82
CA GLU A 50 4.80 14.57 9.98
C GLU A 50 3.29 14.77 10.23
N ILE A 51 2.49 14.88 9.17
CA ILE A 51 1.02 14.87 9.30
C ILE A 51 0.53 13.55 9.89
N ALA A 52 1.02 12.42 9.36
CA ALA A 52 0.61 11.10 9.80
C ALA A 52 1.02 10.81 11.26
N LYS A 53 2.20 11.27 11.70
CA LYS A 53 2.62 11.22 13.11
C LYS A 53 1.63 11.93 14.04
N VAL A 54 1.19 13.13 13.65
CA VAL A 54 0.21 13.91 14.44
C VAL A 54 -1.13 13.21 14.51
N GLU A 55 -1.61 12.63 13.40
CA GLU A 55 -2.86 11.87 13.36
C GLU A 55 -2.78 10.58 14.19
N TYR A 56 -1.66 9.86 14.10
CA TYR A 56 -1.37 8.68 14.91
C TYR A 56 -1.47 9.04 16.40
N THR A 57 -0.76 10.09 16.84
CA THR A 57 -0.74 10.54 18.23
C THR A 57 -2.16 10.84 18.72
N LYS A 58 -2.93 11.64 17.96
CA LYS A 58 -4.32 11.97 18.32
C LYS A 58 -5.21 10.73 18.46
N LYS A 59 -5.11 9.78 17.52
CA LYS A 59 -5.90 8.54 17.54
C LYS A 59 -5.55 7.68 18.76
N HIS A 60 -4.27 7.52 19.05
CA HIS A 60 -3.80 6.68 20.15
C HIS A 60 -4.06 7.33 21.52
N GLU A 61 -3.95 8.65 21.66
CA GLU A 61 -4.37 9.38 22.86
C GLU A 61 -5.86 9.22 23.14
N ALA A 62 -6.71 9.30 22.10
CA ALA A 62 -8.14 9.08 22.24
C ALA A 62 -8.45 7.64 22.68
N VAL A 63 -7.78 6.64 22.10
CA VAL A 63 -7.92 5.23 22.49
C VAL A 63 -7.45 4.99 23.92
N ASN A 64 -6.33 5.58 24.32
CA ASN A 64 -5.83 5.52 25.70
C ASN A 64 -6.85 6.09 26.69
N ALA A 65 -7.45 7.24 26.36
CA ALA A 65 -8.46 7.89 27.19
C ALA A 65 -9.77 7.07 27.28
N GLU A 66 -10.22 6.48 26.17
CA GLU A 66 -11.48 5.72 26.11
C GLU A 66 -11.36 4.33 26.75
N LYS A 67 -10.25 3.63 26.51
CA LYS A 67 -10.07 2.22 26.89
C LYS A 67 -9.19 2.02 28.12
N GLY A 68 -8.56 3.08 28.64
CA GLY A 68 -7.59 2.99 29.72
C GLY A 68 -6.30 2.28 29.30
N TYR A 69 -5.95 2.36 28.00
CA TYR A 69 -4.72 1.79 27.47
C TYR A 69 -3.53 2.74 27.68
N HIS A 70 -2.33 2.20 27.45
CA HIS A 70 -1.06 2.91 27.59
C HIS A 70 -0.21 2.77 26.32
N LEU A 71 -0.83 3.01 25.17
CA LEU A 71 -0.14 3.03 23.89
C LEU A 71 0.82 4.22 23.85
N SER A 72 2.01 4.03 23.26
CA SER A 72 2.99 5.11 23.07
C SER A 72 2.46 6.13 22.07
N THR A 73 2.60 7.42 22.40
CA THR A 73 2.07 8.53 21.57
C THR A 73 3.11 9.59 21.26
N VAL A 74 4.32 9.45 21.81
CA VAL A 74 5.45 10.38 21.66
C VAL A 74 6.46 9.77 20.71
N TRP A 75 6.62 10.40 19.55
CA TRP A 75 7.63 10.03 18.56
C TRP A 75 9.02 10.50 19.01
N SER A 76 10.06 9.76 18.61
CA SER A 76 11.45 10.17 18.82
C SER A 76 11.80 11.41 17.99
N ASP A 77 12.82 12.14 18.41
CA ASP A 77 13.39 13.27 17.65
C ASP A 77 14.24 12.81 16.45
N LYS A 78 14.29 11.49 16.19
CA LYS A 78 15.03 10.90 15.07
C LYS A 78 14.16 10.84 13.82
N PRO A 79 14.76 10.83 12.62
CA PRO A 79 14.05 10.45 11.41
C PRO A 79 13.39 9.07 11.59
N VAL A 80 12.20 8.91 11.03
CA VAL A 80 11.53 7.61 11.00
C VAL A 80 12.32 6.62 10.18
N VAL A 81 12.18 5.35 10.51
CA VAL A 81 12.71 4.26 9.68
C VAL A 81 11.67 3.95 8.61
N MET A 82 12.06 4.12 7.35
CA MET A 82 11.22 3.80 6.21
C MET A 82 11.21 2.30 5.97
N ASP A 83 10.01 1.71 5.99
CA ASP A 83 9.80 0.28 5.75
C ASP A 83 9.48 -0.01 4.29
N PHE A 84 8.64 0.84 3.68
CA PHE A 84 8.35 0.78 2.25
C PHE A 84 7.99 2.14 1.68
N THR A 85 8.25 2.30 0.39
CA THR A 85 7.75 3.41 -0.42
C THR A 85 7.52 2.92 -1.83
N TYR A 86 6.28 3.00 -2.30
CA TYR A 86 5.92 2.54 -3.64
C TYR A 86 4.82 3.40 -4.26
N LEU A 87 4.80 3.46 -5.58
CA LEU A 87 3.68 4.00 -6.34
C LEU A 87 2.61 2.91 -6.51
N ARG A 88 1.45 3.15 -5.92
CA ARG A 88 0.22 2.39 -6.15
C ARG A 88 -0.53 2.96 -7.35
N VAL A 89 -0.76 2.13 -8.36
CA VAL A 89 -1.57 2.44 -9.54
C VAL A 89 -2.82 1.59 -9.50
N VAL A 90 -3.98 2.24 -9.42
CA VAL A 90 -5.28 1.55 -9.47
C VAL A 90 -5.96 1.84 -10.80
N LEU A 91 -6.15 0.78 -11.57
CA LEU A 91 -6.87 0.75 -12.84
C LEU A 91 -8.25 0.15 -12.57
N GLU A 92 -9.30 0.95 -12.68
CA GLU A 92 -10.68 0.47 -12.51
C GLU A 92 -11.52 0.83 -13.74
N PHE A 93 -12.27 -0.13 -14.28
CA PHE A 93 -13.07 0.09 -15.48
C PHE A 93 -14.08 1.23 -15.26
N GLY A 94 -14.15 2.16 -16.23
CA GLY A 94 -15.04 3.32 -16.17
C GLY A 94 -14.65 4.42 -15.18
N LYS A 95 -13.49 4.31 -14.49
CA LYS A 95 -13.01 5.35 -13.56
C LYS A 95 -11.65 5.92 -13.97
N PRO A 96 -11.32 7.16 -13.55
CA PRO A 96 -9.98 7.70 -13.69
C PRO A 96 -8.97 6.81 -12.94
N ILE A 97 -7.78 6.68 -13.52
CA ILE A 97 -6.66 5.97 -12.90
C ILE A 97 -6.24 6.73 -11.65
N LYS A 98 -6.07 6.03 -10.54
CA LYS A 98 -5.58 6.64 -9.30
C LYS A 98 -4.12 6.31 -9.11
N TYR A 99 -3.35 7.32 -8.75
CA TYR A 99 -1.93 7.22 -8.44
C TYR A 99 -1.70 7.70 -7.03
N THR A 100 -1.08 6.86 -6.22
CA THR A 100 -0.82 7.16 -4.82
C THR A 100 0.57 6.68 -4.46
N ILE A 101 1.38 7.54 -3.87
CA ILE A 101 2.62 7.10 -3.23
C ILE A 101 2.26 6.61 -1.84
N CYS A 102 2.46 5.33 -1.59
CA CYS A 102 2.21 4.67 -0.32
C CYS A 102 3.50 4.60 0.49
N ILE A 103 3.41 4.96 1.75
CA ILE A 103 4.53 5.17 2.66
C ILE A 103 4.25 4.36 3.92
N GLY A 104 5.17 3.46 4.26
CA GLY A 104 5.17 2.70 5.50
C GLY A 104 6.40 3.07 6.31
N PHE A 105 6.22 3.39 7.59
CA PHE A 105 7.33 3.75 8.46
C PHE A 105 7.04 3.43 9.92
N HIS A 106 8.12 3.34 10.71
CA HIS A 106 8.05 3.24 12.16
C HIS A 106 9.03 4.20 12.86
N ASP A 107 8.78 4.43 14.14
CA ASP A 107 9.68 5.20 15.00
C ASP A 107 11.01 4.49 15.20
N ALA A 108 12.12 5.24 15.13
CA ALA A 108 13.46 4.67 15.23
C ALA A 108 13.79 4.06 16.61
N ASP A 109 13.17 4.55 17.68
CA ASP A 109 13.39 4.06 19.04
C ASP A 109 12.28 3.10 19.52
N ASN A 110 11.14 3.06 18.83
CA ASN A 110 10.03 2.16 19.13
C ASN A 110 9.32 1.66 17.86
N SER A 111 9.73 0.50 17.36
CA SER A 111 9.13 -0.09 16.14
C SER A 111 7.64 -0.43 16.25
N MET A 112 7.05 -0.42 17.46
CA MET A 112 5.61 -0.61 17.65
C MET A 112 4.81 0.67 17.34
N MET A 113 5.49 1.82 17.24
CA MET A 113 4.92 3.06 16.72
C MET A 113 5.11 3.11 15.21
N GLU A 114 4.20 2.47 14.51
CA GLU A 114 4.22 2.27 13.06
C GLU A 114 3.00 2.89 12.38
N GLN A 115 3.16 3.27 11.12
CA GLN A 115 2.10 3.81 10.28
C GLN A 115 2.20 3.20 8.87
N TRP A 116 1.14 2.51 8.46
CA TRP A 116 1.09 1.75 7.19
C TRP A 116 0.16 2.35 6.13
N ASP A 117 -0.65 3.33 6.52
CA ASP A 117 -1.65 3.99 5.68
C ASP A 117 -1.29 5.45 5.37
N CYS A 118 0.00 5.82 5.43
CA CYS A 118 0.46 7.11 4.94
C CYS A 118 0.51 7.11 3.40
N ALA A 119 -0.12 8.12 2.80
CA ALA A 119 -0.34 8.14 1.36
C ALA A 119 -0.37 9.56 0.79
N ILE A 120 0.26 9.76 -0.37
CA ILE A 120 0.23 11.02 -1.14
C ILE A 120 -0.46 10.76 -2.46
N THR A 121 -1.51 11.51 -2.78
CA THR A 121 -2.10 11.49 -4.12
C THR A 121 -1.22 12.27 -5.08
N VAL A 122 -0.87 11.65 -6.20
CA VAL A 122 -0.08 12.30 -7.26
C VAL A 122 -0.86 12.28 -8.58
N ASP A 123 -0.59 13.24 -9.45
CA ASP A 123 -1.13 13.24 -10.80
C ASP A 123 -0.07 12.79 -11.79
N LEU A 124 -0.31 11.63 -12.41
CA LEU A 124 0.52 11.05 -13.47
C LEU A 124 -0.30 10.86 -14.76
N SER A 125 -1.40 11.61 -14.93
CA SER A 125 -2.28 11.51 -16.09
C SER A 125 -1.55 11.71 -17.41
N GLU A 126 -0.54 12.59 -17.46
CA GLU A 126 0.32 12.81 -18.62
C GLU A 126 1.12 11.56 -19.03
N TYR A 127 1.46 10.70 -18.06
CA TYR A 127 2.25 9.48 -18.26
C TYR A 127 1.39 8.20 -18.33
N ALA A 128 0.05 8.33 -18.32
CA ALA A 128 -0.87 7.20 -18.20
C ALA A 128 -0.66 6.11 -19.27
N ASN A 129 -0.36 6.51 -20.52
CA ASN A 129 -0.14 5.56 -21.61
C ASN A 129 1.19 4.81 -21.48
N GLU A 130 2.24 5.47 -20.97
CA GLU A 130 3.55 4.84 -20.74
C GLU A 130 3.47 3.84 -19.61
N LEU A 131 2.81 4.22 -18.50
CA LEU A 131 2.55 3.33 -17.37
C LEU A 131 1.75 2.10 -17.77
N LYS A 132 0.66 2.26 -18.53
CA LYS A 132 -0.13 1.11 -19.04
C LYS A 132 0.72 0.16 -19.88
N LYS A 133 1.55 0.68 -20.78
CA LYS A 133 2.45 -0.15 -21.61
C LYS A 133 3.45 -0.92 -20.76
N ALA A 134 4.06 -0.27 -19.77
CA ALA A 134 4.99 -0.91 -18.84
C ALA A 134 4.31 -2.03 -18.03
N ILE A 135 3.11 -1.76 -17.50
CA ILE A 135 2.31 -2.74 -16.75
C ILE A 135 1.98 -3.95 -17.62
N ILE A 136 1.43 -3.74 -18.82
CA ILE A 136 1.09 -4.83 -19.75
C ILE A 136 2.33 -5.65 -20.10
N LYS A 137 3.47 -4.99 -20.38
CA LYS A 137 4.72 -5.69 -20.67
C LYS A 137 5.14 -6.62 -19.53
N VAL A 138 5.09 -6.13 -18.29
CA VAL A 138 5.44 -6.96 -17.12
C VAL A 138 4.47 -8.13 -16.95
N LEU A 139 3.17 -7.92 -17.17
CA LEU A 139 2.18 -8.99 -17.08
C LEU A 139 2.41 -10.07 -18.14
N VAL A 140 2.67 -9.66 -19.38
CA VAL A 140 3.03 -10.59 -20.47
C VAL A 140 4.30 -11.35 -20.11
N ASP A 141 5.40 -10.64 -19.81
CA ASP A 141 6.71 -11.24 -19.57
C ASP A 141 6.73 -12.21 -18.36
N LYS A 142 5.87 -12.01 -17.35
CA LYS A 142 5.84 -12.84 -16.14
C LYS A 142 4.84 -14.00 -16.18
N PHE A 143 3.71 -13.83 -16.86
CA PHE A 143 2.58 -14.75 -16.75
C PHE A 143 2.20 -15.46 -18.05
N PHE A 144 2.75 -15.03 -19.21
CA PHE A 144 2.41 -15.58 -20.53
C PHE A 144 3.67 -15.95 -21.33
#